data_AF-M5SUW1-F1
#
_entry.id   AF-M5SUW1-F1
#
_cell.length_a   1.000
_cell.length_b   1.000
_cell.length_c   1.000
_cell.angle_alpha   90.00
_cell.angle_beta   90.00
_cell.angle_gamma   90.00
#
_symmetry.space_group_name_H-M   'P 1'
#
loop_
_entity.id
_entity.type
_entity.pdbx_description
1 polymer ?
#
loop_
_entity_poly.entity_id
_entity_poly.type
_entity_poly.pdbx_seq_one_letter_code
_entity_poly.pdbx_strand_id
1 'polypeptide(L)'
;MSPAGLVVWWLAIRWLIPPAKHVSPSGLLPNLLASFATLLLIGCTSDATPKTSLFEDDHAIAAHWPVDLSDISIKLRQRLGAEMIDDETMHEIEDLVSWTAEIAADTNLAEADWLPIYHATESLTANLQSAGESLTDQNRQQLESLCDLVDDAANKIPEQLPHLAKGNS
;
A
#
# COMPACT_ATOMS: atom_id res chain seq x y z
N MET A 1 -9.62 -2.17 -17.15
CA MET A 1 -8.49 -2.84 -16.47
C MET A 1 -8.09 -1.93 -15.32
N SER A 2 -8.29 -2.39 -14.09
CA SER A 2 -8.24 -1.56 -12.87
C SER A 2 -6.79 -1.16 -12.52
N PRO A 3 -6.53 0.11 -12.15
CA PRO A 3 -5.20 0.63 -11.83
C PRO A 3 -4.62 0.12 -10.50
N ALA A 4 -5.41 -0.58 -9.68
CA ALA A 4 -4.96 -1.20 -8.43
C ALA A 4 -3.83 -2.24 -8.60
N GLY A 5 -3.59 -2.73 -9.83
CA GLY A 5 -2.58 -3.75 -10.10
C GLY A 5 -1.14 -3.28 -10.15
N LEU A 6 -0.86 -1.97 -10.31
CA LEU A 6 0.52 -1.48 -10.55
C LEU A 6 1.21 -0.93 -9.30
N VAL A 7 0.47 -0.41 -8.32
CA VAL A 7 1.04 0.09 -7.05
C VAL A 7 1.38 -1.09 -6.12
N VAL A 8 0.53 -2.12 -6.09
CA VAL A 8 0.80 -3.41 -5.43
C VAL A 8 2.08 -4.08 -5.98
N TRP A 9 2.39 -3.84 -7.26
CA TRP A 9 3.62 -4.36 -7.90
C TRP A 9 4.89 -3.64 -7.44
N TRP A 10 4.83 -2.35 -7.10
CA TRP A 10 6.03 -1.58 -6.75
C TRP A 10 6.58 -1.91 -5.36
N LEU A 11 5.71 -2.22 -4.39
CA LEU A 11 6.12 -2.66 -3.05
C LEU A 11 6.61 -4.12 -3.00
N ALA A 12 6.08 -5.00 -3.86
CA ALA A 12 6.56 -6.38 -4.01
C ALA A 12 7.97 -6.47 -4.62
N ILE A 13 8.35 -5.53 -5.50
CA ILE A 13 9.67 -5.53 -6.15
C ILE A 13 10.80 -5.17 -5.17
N ARG A 14 10.53 -4.41 -4.11
CA ARG A 14 11.57 -4.03 -3.12
C ARG A 14 12.05 -5.21 -2.26
N TRP A 15 11.31 -6.31 -2.20
CA TRP A 15 11.63 -7.47 -1.35
C TRP A 15 11.95 -8.77 -2.11
N LEU A 16 11.85 -8.82 -3.44
CA LEU A 16 12.21 -10.00 -4.25
C LEU A 16 13.72 -10.09 -4.60
N ILE A 17 14.53 -9.10 -4.22
CA ILE A 17 15.98 -9.11 -4.42
C ILE A 17 16.65 -9.59 -3.12
N PRO A 18 17.08 -10.86 -3.01
CA PRO A 18 17.88 -11.28 -1.87
C PRO A 18 19.22 -10.52 -1.87
N PRO A 19 19.77 -10.17 -0.69
CA PRO A 19 21.10 -9.57 -0.63
C PRO A 19 22.12 -10.54 -1.24
N ALA A 20 22.91 -10.04 -2.20
CA ALA A 20 23.95 -10.80 -2.86
C ALA A 20 24.90 -11.39 -1.79
N LYS A 21 24.87 -12.72 -1.64
CA LYS A 21 25.79 -13.43 -0.77
C LYS A 21 27.18 -13.32 -1.39
N HIS A 22 28.12 -12.78 -0.62
CA HIS A 22 29.53 -12.69 -0.98
C HIS A 22 30.07 -14.13 -1.17
N VAL A 23 30.34 -14.52 -2.41
CA VAL A 23 31.03 -15.77 -2.73
C VAL A 23 32.46 -15.42 -3.11
N SER A 24 33.42 -15.82 -2.27
CA SER A 24 34.80 -16.06 -2.70
C SER A 24 35.04 -17.56 -2.71
N PRO A 25 35.63 -18.08 -3.78
CA PRO A 25 36.86 -18.83 -3.54
C PRO A 25 37.96 -18.53 -4.56
N SER A 26 39.17 -18.64 -4.04
CA SER A 26 40.47 -18.48 -4.67
C SER A 26 40.69 -19.40 -5.88
N GLY A 27 41.30 -18.83 -6.92
CA GLY A 27 42.37 -19.43 -7.71
C GLY A 27 42.02 -20.48 -8.78
N LEU A 28 42.07 -20.07 -10.05
CA LEU A 28 43.01 -20.60 -11.07
C LEU A 28 42.84 -19.81 -12.39
N LEU A 29 43.89 -19.12 -12.83
CA LEU A 29 44.11 -18.70 -14.24
C LEU A 29 44.76 -19.89 -14.99
N PRO A 30 44.68 -20.05 -16.34
CA PRO A 30 44.96 -18.96 -17.29
C PRO A 30 44.23 -18.95 -18.66
N ASN A 31 44.31 -17.76 -19.28
CA ASN A 31 44.41 -17.45 -20.72
C ASN A 31 43.51 -18.16 -21.73
N LEU A 32 42.67 -17.37 -22.42
CA LEU A 32 42.72 -17.30 -23.88
C LEU A 32 42.05 -16.02 -24.42
N LEU A 33 42.84 -15.29 -25.20
CA LEU A 33 42.48 -14.16 -26.05
C LEU A 33 41.30 -14.49 -26.96
N ALA A 34 40.42 -13.51 -27.23
CA ALA A 34 40.27 -12.92 -28.56
C ALA A 34 38.96 -12.11 -28.72
N SER A 35 39.14 -10.91 -29.29
CA SER A 35 38.22 -10.26 -30.23
C SER A 35 37.00 -9.52 -29.69
N PHE A 36 37.30 -8.31 -29.24
CA PHE A 36 36.50 -7.10 -29.41
C PHE A 36 36.12 -6.95 -30.91
N ALA A 37 34.85 -7.09 -31.27
CA ALA A 37 34.36 -6.81 -32.61
C ALA A 37 33.06 -6.00 -32.55
N THR A 38 33.27 -4.69 -32.69
CA THR A 38 32.36 -3.62 -33.07
C THR A 38 31.21 -4.05 -33.99
N LEU A 39 29.97 -3.92 -33.50
CA LEU A 39 28.78 -3.73 -34.33
C LEU A 39 27.97 -2.56 -33.76
N LEU A 40 28.45 -1.36 -34.05
CA LEU A 40 27.69 -0.13 -34.03
C LEU A 40 27.04 0.05 -35.42
N LEU A 41 25.86 0.68 -35.41
CA LEU A 41 25.13 1.27 -36.53
C LEU A 41 24.19 0.32 -37.30
N ILE A 42 22.90 0.31 -36.91
CA ILE A 42 21.77 0.82 -37.70
C ILE A 42 20.59 0.99 -36.72
N GLY A 43 20.14 2.23 -36.55
CA GLY A 43 19.02 2.58 -35.68
C GLY A 43 18.83 4.09 -35.56
N CYS A 44 18.81 4.80 -36.69
CA CYS A 44 18.42 6.20 -36.74
C CYS A 44 17.08 6.27 -37.50
N THR A 45 15.97 6.24 -36.76
CA THR A 45 14.71 6.81 -37.21
C THR A 45 14.26 7.80 -36.16
N SER A 46 14.41 9.07 -36.49
CA SER A 46 14.01 10.20 -35.67
C SER A 46 12.52 10.46 -35.91
N ASP A 47 11.65 9.76 -35.19
CA ASP A 47 10.29 10.25 -34.97
C ASP A 47 10.33 11.21 -33.78
N ALA A 48 10.45 12.50 -34.09
CA ALA A 48 10.18 13.58 -33.18
C ALA A 48 8.66 13.63 -32.92
N THR A 49 8.15 12.64 -32.19
CA THR A 49 6.90 12.80 -31.47
C THR A 49 7.13 13.87 -30.41
N PRO A 50 6.30 14.93 -30.36
CA PRO A 50 6.32 15.80 -29.20
C PRO A 50 6.01 14.91 -28.00
N LYS A 51 6.89 14.91 -26.98
CA LYS A 51 6.54 14.37 -25.66
C LYS A 51 5.48 15.29 -25.07
N THR A 52 4.25 15.20 -25.55
CA THR A 52 3.09 15.63 -24.77
C THR A 52 3.07 14.67 -23.60
N SER A 53 3.38 15.17 -22.41
CA SER A 53 3.25 14.44 -21.17
C SER A 53 1.82 13.90 -21.09
N LEU A 54 1.62 12.62 -21.41
CA LEU A 54 0.37 11.87 -21.26
C LEU A 54 0.14 11.56 -19.77
N PHE A 55 0.39 12.54 -18.92
CA PHE A 55 0.34 12.44 -17.45
C PHE A 55 -0.33 13.69 -16.87
N GLU A 56 -1.27 14.28 -17.61
CA GLU A 56 -2.37 15.02 -16.99
C GLU A 56 -3.38 14.00 -16.44
N ASP A 57 -2.90 12.98 -15.73
CA ASP A 57 -3.74 12.13 -14.90
C ASP A 57 -4.00 12.94 -13.64
N ASP A 58 -5.00 13.80 -13.73
CA ASP A 58 -5.61 14.47 -12.58
C ASP A 58 -6.09 13.36 -11.64
N HIS A 59 -5.29 13.07 -10.61
CA HIS A 59 -5.58 12.02 -9.64
C HIS A 59 -6.81 12.43 -8.84
N ALA A 60 -7.99 12.04 -9.33
CA ALA A 60 -9.24 12.28 -8.63
C ALA A 60 -9.16 11.58 -7.27
N ILE A 61 -8.96 12.37 -6.21
CA ILE A 61 -9.01 11.89 -4.83
C ILE A 61 -10.47 11.54 -4.55
N ALA A 62 -10.72 10.30 -4.17
CA ALA A 62 -12.05 9.86 -3.80
C ALA A 62 -12.60 10.73 -2.67
N ALA A 63 -13.89 11.08 -2.72
CA ALA A 63 -14.51 11.97 -1.74
C ALA A 63 -14.44 11.38 -0.30
N HIS A 64 -14.40 10.06 -0.18
CA HIS A 64 -14.28 9.34 1.08
C HIS A 64 -12.83 9.11 1.53
N TRP A 65 -11.81 9.61 0.82
CA TRP A 65 -10.41 9.48 1.25
C TRP A 65 -10.25 9.95 2.71
N PRO A 66 -9.62 9.14 3.58
CA PRO A 66 -9.43 9.46 4.99
C PRO A 66 -8.35 10.53 5.21
N VAL A 67 -8.55 11.40 6.20
CA VAL A 67 -7.58 12.47 6.52
C VAL A 67 -6.37 11.95 7.30
N ASP A 68 -6.55 10.90 8.09
CA ASP A 68 -5.52 10.21 8.88
C ASP A 68 -5.95 8.78 9.22
N LEU A 69 -5.12 8.06 9.99
CA LEU A 69 -5.38 6.68 10.39
C LEU A 69 -6.67 6.55 11.23
N SER A 70 -6.97 7.51 12.11
CA SER A 70 -8.18 7.49 12.95
C SER A 70 -9.45 7.71 12.14
N ASP A 71 -9.39 8.55 11.12
CA ASP A 71 -10.53 8.83 10.25
C ASP A 71 -11.00 7.59 9.47
N ILE A 72 -10.11 6.60 9.24
CA ILE A 72 -10.48 5.31 8.67
C ILE A 72 -11.52 4.59 9.54
N SER A 73 -11.26 4.44 10.84
CA SER A 73 -12.14 3.71 11.74
C SER A 73 -13.50 4.43 11.88
N ILE A 74 -13.49 5.77 11.88
CA ILE A 74 -14.70 6.59 11.89
C ILE A 74 -15.52 6.34 10.62
N LYS A 75 -14.91 6.45 9.45
CA LYS A 75 -15.59 6.28 8.15
C LYS A 75 -16.10 4.85 7.97
N LEU A 76 -15.34 3.83 8.37
CA LEU A 76 -15.78 2.43 8.34
C LEU A 76 -16.99 2.22 9.24
N ARG A 77 -16.95 2.68 10.50
CA ARG A 77 -18.10 2.55 11.42
C ARG A 77 -19.34 3.29 10.92
N GLN A 78 -19.18 4.44 10.27
CA GLN A 78 -20.31 5.14 9.63
C GLN A 78 -20.99 4.28 8.57
N ARG A 79 -20.22 3.60 7.71
CA ARG A 79 -20.74 2.72 6.65
C ARG A 79 -21.36 1.44 7.21
N LEU A 80 -20.73 0.87 8.23
CA LEU A 80 -21.28 -0.30 8.94
C LEU A 80 -22.61 0.00 9.66
N GLY A 81 -22.80 1.24 10.11
CA GLY A 81 -24.00 1.71 10.78
C GLY A 81 -25.11 2.21 9.84
N ALA A 82 -24.91 2.18 8.52
CA ALA A 82 -25.94 2.54 7.56
C ALA A 82 -27.14 1.57 7.65
N GLU A 83 -28.35 2.09 7.47
CA GLU A 83 -29.58 1.29 7.49
C GLU A 83 -29.60 0.23 6.37
N MET A 84 -28.98 0.56 5.23
CA MET A 84 -28.78 -0.32 4.09
C MET A 84 -27.37 -0.12 3.57
N ILE A 85 -26.68 -1.22 3.27
CA ILE A 85 -25.38 -1.22 2.60
C ILE A 85 -25.66 -1.57 1.14
N ASP A 86 -25.60 -0.56 0.28
CA ASP A 86 -25.69 -0.71 -1.17
C ASP A 86 -24.29 -0.91 -1.79
N ASP A 87 -24.25 -1.08 -3.11
CA ASP A 87 -23.01 -1.36 -3.86
C ASP A 87 -22.00 -0.22 -3.71
N GLU A 88 -22.47 1.03 -3.65
CA GLU A 88 -21.61 2.21 -3.42
C GLU A 88 -20.99 2.16 -2.02
N THR A 89 -21.80 1.94 -0.98
CA THR A 89 -21.33 1.79 0.40
C THR A 89 -20.35 0.62 0.54
N MET A 90 -20.62 -0.50 -0.13
CA MET A 90 -19.73 -1.66 -0.12
C MET A 90 -18.40 -1.34 -0.80
N HIS A 91 -18.41 -0.64 -1.93
CA HIS A 91 -17.19 -0.20 -2.60
C HIS A 91 -16.37 0.77 -1.74
N GLU A 92 -17.03 1.72 -1.05
CA GLU A 92 -16.34 2.61 -0.12
C GLU A 92 -15.70 1.84 1.06
N ILE A 93 -16.34 0.75 1.55
CA ILE A 93 -15.76 -0.11 2.58
C ILE A 93 -14.49 -0.80 2.05
N GLU A 94 -14.53 -1.35 0.83
CA GLU A 94 -13.38 -2.00 0.20
C GLU A 94 -12.21 -1.02 0.01
N ASP A 95 -12.50 0.19 -0.48
CA ASP A 95 -11.52 1.25 -0.64
C ASP A 95 -10.85 1.60 0.69
N LEU A 96 -11.65 1.86 1.75
CA LEU A 96 -11.14 2.20 3.07
C LEU A 96 -10.25 1.09 3.65
N VAL A 97 -10.66 -0.17 3.53
CA VAL A 97 -9.84 -1.32 3.95
C VAL A 97 -8.53 -1.35 3.17
N SER A 98 -8.57 -1.11 1.86
CA SER A 98 -7.38 -1.16 1.00
C SER A 98 -6.35 -0.08 1.32
N TRP A 99 -6.79 1.11 1.74
CA TRP A 99 -5.89 2.22 2.10
C TRP A 99 -5.37 2.13 3.54
N THR A 100 -5.95 1.30 4.39
CA THR A 100 -5.65 1.28 5.81
C THR A 100 -4.19 0.95 6.11
N ALA A 101 -3.62 -0.06 5.46
CA ALA A 101 -2.23 -0.43 5.68
C ALA A 101 -1.24 0.61 5.14
N GLU A 102 -1.56 1.25 4.02
CA GLU A 102 -0.76 2.32 3.42
C GLU A 102 -0.69 3.53 4.37
N ILE A 103 -1.86 3.98 4.84
CA ILE A 103 -1.94 5.13 5.75
C ILE A 103 -1.26 4.82 7.09
N ALA A 104 -1.39 3.59 7.61
CA ALA A 104 -0.68 3.19 8.82
C ALA A 104 0.85 3.24 8.63
N ALA A 105 1.35 2.79 7.47
CA ALA A 105 2.78 2.78 7.15
C ALA A 105 3.35 4.20 6.91
N ASP A 106 2.51 5.17 6.54
CA ASP A 106 2.89 6.57 6.37
C ASP A 106 2.99 7.36 7.70
N THR A 107 2.64 6.73 8.82
CA THR A 107 2.81 7.31 10.18
C THR A 107 4.16 6.94 10.80
N ASN A 108 4.49 7.57 11.94
CA ASN A 108 5.63 7.16 12.77
C ASN A 108 5.29 6.03 13.78
N LEU A 109 4.31 5.17 13.46
CA LEU A 109 4.04 3.98 14.26
C LEU A 109 5.22 3.02 14.26
N ALA A 110 5.44 2.36 15.39
CA ALA A 110 6.38 1.25 15.44
C ALA A 110 5.85 0.07 14.60
N GLU A 111 6.75 -0.74 14.06
CA GLU A 111 6.40 -1.95 13.30
C GLU A 111 5.49 -2.90 14.09
N ALA A 112 5.72 -3.02 15.39
CA ALA A 112 4.88 -3.82 16.27
C ALA A 112 3.41 -3.35 16.32
N ASP A 113 3.14 -2.08 15.97
CA ASP A 113 1.81 -1.48 16.00
C ASP A 113 1.18 -1.41 14.59
N TRP A 114 1.95 -1.13 13.53
CA TRP A 114 1.38 -1.09 12.16
C TRP A 114 1.34 -2.46 11.45
N LEU A 115 2.24 -3.41 11.77
CA LEU A 115 2.25 -4.73 11.13
C LEU A 115 0.99 -5.57 11.41
N PRO A 116 0.39 -5.56 12.62
CA PRO A 116 -0.90 -6.20 12.84
C PRO A 116 -2.02 -5.63 11.96
N ILE A 117 -2.03 -4.31 11.71
CA ILE A 117 -3.00 -3.66 10.81
C ILE A 117 -2.82 -4.18 9.39
N TYR A 118 -1.58 -4.25 8.90
CA TYR A 118 -1.26 -4.82 7.59
C TYR A 118 -1.86 -6.22 7.43
N HIS A 119 -1.58 -7.14 8.36
CA HIS A 119 -2.11 -8.51 8.28
C HIS A 119 -3.65 -8.59 8.38
N ALA A 120 -4.26 -7.75 9.23
CA ALA A 120 -5.71 -7.69 9.35
C ALA A 120 -6.35 -7.23 8.02
N THR A 121 -5.79 -6.19 7.40
CA THR A 121 -6.28 -5.67 6.11
C THR A 121 -6.08 -6.65 4.96
N GLU A 122 -4.95 -7.38 4.90
CA GLU A 122 -4.76 -8.45 3.90
C GLU A 122 -5.80 -9.55 4.03
N SER A 123 -6.00 -10.06 5.25
CA SER A 123 -6.98 -11.12 5.50
C SER A 123 -8.39 -10.65 5.19
N LEU A 124 -8.74 -9.43 5.58
CA LEU A 124 -10.08 -8.88 5.36
C LEU A 124 -10.34 -8.63 3.88
N THR A 125 -9.37 -8.07 3.15
CA THR A 125 -9.47 -7.87 1.69
C THR A 125 -9.76 -9.18 0.97
N ALA A 126 -9.02 -10.26 1.31
CA ALA A 126 -9.25 -11.58 0.72
C ALA A 126 -10.65 -12.13 1.03
N ASN A 127 -11.15 -11.89 2.25
CA ASN A 127 -12.47 -12.36 2.67
C ASN A 127 -13.61 -11.55 2.03
N LEU A 128 -13.45 -10.24 1.85
CA LEU A 128 -14.41 -9.39 1.14
C LEU A 128 -14.51 -9.82 -0.32
N GLN A 129 -13.38 -10.00 -1.00
CA GLN A 129 -13.33 -10.49 -2.38
C GLN A 129 -13.97 -11.88 -2.55
N SER A 130 -13.81 -12.75 -1.56
CA SER A 130 -14.40 -14.09 -1.59
C SER A 130 -15.90 -14.11 -1.32
N ALA A 131 -16.43 -13.11 -0.62
CA ALA A 131 -17.85 -13.00 -0.28
C ALA A 131 -18.70 -12.40 -1.41
N GLY A 132 -18.07 -11.77 -2.41
CA GLY A 132 -18.77 -11.06 -3.48
C GLY A 132 -19.40 -9.75 -2.99
N GLU A 133 -20.55 -9.38 -3.53
CA GLU A 133 -21.20 -8.07 -3.28
C GLU A 133 -21.90 -7.95 -1.91
N SER A 134 -21.82 -8.97 -1.05
CA SER A 134 -22.56 -8.98 0.22
C SER A 134 -21.64 -8.99 1.44
N LEU A 135 -21.90 -8.06 2.36
CA LEU A 135 -21.22 -8.02 3.65
C LEU A 135 -21.75 -9.11 4.59
N THR A 136 -20.98 -10.19 4.73
CA THR A 136 -21.29 -11.28 5.68
C THR A 136 -21.12 -10.82 7.14
N ASP A 137 -21.79 -11.49 8.07
CA ASP A 137 -21.63 -11.23 9.52
C ASP A 137 -20.19 -11.40 9.99
N GLN A 138 -19.46 -12.36 9.42
CA GLN A 138 -18.04 -12.56 9.72
C GLN A 138 -17.20 -11.38 9.24
N ASN A 139 -17.42 -10.91 8.00
CA ASN A 139 -16.69 -9.76 7.45
C ASN A 139 -17.01 -8.49 8.26
N ARG A 140 -18.26 -8.32 8.71
CA ARG A 140 -18.65 -7.24 9.62
C ARG A 140 -17.87 -7.28 10.93
N GLN A 141 -17.78 -8.44 11.58
CA GLN A 141 -17.00 -8.58 12.82
C GLN A 141 -15.50 -8.30 12.61
N GLN A 142 -14.95 -8.71 11.45
CA GLN A 142 -13.56 -8.41 11.12
C GLN A 142 -13.32 -6.92 10.84
N LEU A 143 -14.27 -6.23 10.21
CA LEU A 143 -14.23 -4.77 10.03
C LEU A 143 -14.29 -4.05 11.38
N GLU A 144 -15.16 -4.47 12.29
CA GLU A 144 -15.22 -3.92 13.66
C GLU A 144 -13.90 -4.14 14.40
N SER A 145 -13.33 -5.35 14.32
CA SER A 145 -12.04 -5.67 14.91
C SER A 145 -10.89 -4.86 14.31
N LEU A 146 -10.93 -4.59 12.99
CA LEU A 146 -9.98 -3.71 12.33
C LEU A 146 -10.11 -2.27 12.84
N CYS A 147 -11.33 -1.77 13.02
CA CYS A 147 -11.56 -0.43 13.55
C CYS A 147 -10.98 -0.28 14.96
N ASP A 148 -11.17 -1.28 15.82
CA ASP A 148 -10.62 -1.27 17.18
C ASP A 148 -9.08 -1.31 17.17
N LEU A 149 -8.49 -2.12 16.29
CA LEU A 149 -7.04 -2.19 16.11
C LEU A 149 -6.45 -0.85 15.62
N VAL A 150 -7.15 -0.20 14.68
CA VAL A 150 -6.79 1.12 14.14
C VAL A 150 -6.85 2.19 15.24
N ASP A 151 -7.90 2.21 16.06
CA ASP A 151 -8.01 3.15 17.18
C ASP A 151 -6.90 2.96 18.21
N ASP A 152 -6.60 1.70 18.56
CA ASP A 152 -5.53 1.37 19.49
C ASP A 152 -4.15 1.79 18.96
N ALA A 153 -3.91 1.61 17.67
CA ALA A 153 -2.67 2.04 17.03
C ALA A 153 -2.59 3.57 16.93
N ALA A 154 -3.66 4.25 16.51
CA ALA A 154 -3.67 5.70 16.36
C ALA A 154 -3.29 6.42 17.66
N ASN A 155 -3.73 5.91 18.82
CA ASN A 155 -3.35 6.44 20.13
C ASN A 155 -1.85 6.33 20.47
N LYS A 156 -1.07 5.61 19.67
CA LYS A 156 0.38 5.44 19.83
C LYS A 156 1.20 6.28 18.84
N ILE A 157 0.55 7.01 17.93
CA ILE A 157 1.22 7.87 16.95
C ILE A 157 1.88 9.04 17.69
N PRO A 158 3.22 9.18 17.66
CA PRO A 158 3.93 10.21 18.42
C PRO A 158 3.51 11.64 18.12
N GLU A 159 3.11 11.94 16.88
CA GLU A 159 2.67 13.27 16.44
C GLU A 159 1.29 13.65 16.97
N GLN A 160 0.47 12.65 17.32
CA GLN A 160 -0.88 12.81 17.84
C GLN A 160 -0.92 12.79 19.37
N LEU A 161 0.16 12.32 20.02
CA LEU A 161 0.33 12.47 21.45
C LEU A 161 0.48 13.98 21.77
N PRO A 162 -0.32 14.55 22.71
CA PRO A 162 -0.24 15.96 23.00
C PRO A 162 1.18 16.34 23.41
N HIS A 163 1.50 17.63 23.31
CA HIS A 163 2.64 18.29 23.97
C HIS A 163 2.60 18.14 25.52
N LEU A 164 2.51 16.92 26.05
CA LEU A 164 2.43 16.58 27.48
C LEU A 164 3.71 16.93 28.25
N ALA A 165 4.71 17.49 27.58
CA ALA A 165 5.95 17.99 28.17
C ALA A 165 5.99 19.51 28.41
N LYS A 166 5.00 20.31 27.95
CA LYS A 166 4.98 21.77 28.16
C LYS A 166 3.85 22.19 29.11
N GLY A 167 3.96 21.78 30.37
CA GLY A 167 2.99 22.18 31.40
C GLY A 167 3.50 22.17 32.84
N ASN A 168 4.77 21.84 33.09
CA ASN A 168 5.35 21.81 34.43
C ASN A 168 6.66 22.63 34.47
N SER A 169 6.55 23.96 34.49
CA SER A 169 7.62 24.87 34.92
C SER A 169 7.02 26.17 35.42
#